data_AF-A0A936FPM5-F1
#
_entry.id   AF-A0A936FPM5-F1
#
_cell.length_a   1.000
_cell.length_b   1.000
_cell.length_c   1.000
_cell.angle_alpha   90.00
_cell.angle_beta   90.00
_cell.angle_gamma   90.00
#
_symmetry.space_group_name_H-M   'P 1'
#
loop_
_entity.id
_entity.type
_entity.pdbx_description
1 polymer ?
#
loop_
_entity_poly.entity_id
_entity_poly.type
_entity_poly.pdbx_seq_one_letter_code
_entity_poly.pdbx_strand_id
1 'polypeptide(L)'
;MDADPSAGGRPPPVLPPPAGAAPPPGPWRAALGAQLARLERVFDRPFGPDGNPWRHLGALGYFLFWIVAASGVYVYIGFDTRADGAYASVERMSANAFPLGSLARSLHRYASDAFVLVVLLHLVREWLLGRYAHFRRFSWTTGVFSLWLVYASGIGGYWLVWDTLAQYSLIATTEWLDALPFLGQLTRNFDAAAKVSDRLFSLLIFLHIGIPLALLATMWVHVQRLARPATTPPRALALGTAGALVALALGKPVASAPPADLATVPGTLALDWFYLGVHAFADAAGAWALWAVLLGATACLLALPWLSREARARGDRRGRGRSRQLQRLRPLLRRLSVRRRHDAAAQRRQEPPAASRRRRRPLRRLRRLRRCLPLVDPLPLDRRARDRHRPAAGPDRRVARGARGRAGPVLRAACRPQAERRRLRLRSRALRPRHSRAGRCVDGRAADALRSAAAAVVRRVRAAGRSRRRARHRLPRRDAGR
;
A
#
# COMPACT_ATOMS: atom_id res chain seq x y z
N MET A 1 19.19 -19.05 67.82
CA MET A 1 17.87 -18.91 67.13
C MET A 1 18.15 -19.01 65.66
N ASP A 2 18.26 -20.23 65.17
CA ASP A 2 19.22 -20.53 64.10
C ASP A 2 18.47 -20.88 62.83
N ALA A 3 18.77 -20.16 61.74
CA ALA A 3 18.07 -20.31 60.48
C ALA A 3 18.64 -21.48 59.68
N ASP A 4 17.81 -22.51 59.48
CA ASP A 4 18.16 -23.69 58.66
C ASP A 4 18.45 -23.29 57.19
N PRO A 5 19.67 -23.54 56.67
CA PRO A 5 20.01 -23.25 55.28
C PRO A 5 19.49 -24.29 54.28
N SER A 6 18.85 -25.39 54.73
CA SER A 6 18.42 -26.51 53.88
C SER A 6 17.22 -26.21 52.97
N ALA A 7 16.55 -25.06 53.15
CA ALA A 7 15.33 -24.65 52.45
C ALA A 7 15.53 -24.28 50.96
N GLY A 8 16.07 -25.21 50.17
CA GLY A 8 16.26 -25.13 48.72
C GLY A 8 14.92 -25.10 47.97
N GLY A 9 14.26 -23.94 47.97
CA GLY A 9 12.95 -23.74 47.37
C GLY A 9 12.92 -24.15 45.90
N ARG A 10 12.13 -25.19 45.58
CA ARG A 10 11.90 -25.62 44.18
C ARG A 10 11.42 -24.41 43.36
N PRO A 11 11.94 -24.21 42.13
CA PRO A 11 11.43 -23.16 41.26
C PRO A 11 9.93 -23.35 41.05
N PRO A 12 9.13 -22.26 41.07
CA PRO A 12 7.67 -22.37 41.02
C PRO A 12 7.24 -23.11 39.74
N PRO A 13 6.26 -24.02 39.82
CA PRO A 13 5.86 -24.84 38.67
C PRO A 13 5.44 -23.94 37.51
N VAL A 14 6.05 -24.15 36.35
CA VAL A 14 5.75 -23.38 35.13
C VAL A 14 4.31 -23.67 34.73
N LEU A 15 3.40 -22.77 35.12
CA LEU A 15 1.98 -22.89 34.83
C LEU A 15 1.78 -23.04 33.31
N PRO A 16 1.04 -24.06 32.85
CA PRO A 16 0.78 -24.21 31.42
C PRO A 16 0.04 -22.96 30.91
N PRO A 17 0.35 -22.47 29.70
CA PRO A 17 -0.23 -21.23 29.20
C PRO A 17 -1.76 -21.30 29.25
N PRO A 18 -2.45 -20.23 29.70
CA PRO A 18 -3.87 -20.29 30.01
C PRO A 18 -4.67 -20.82 28.82
N ALA A 19 -5.67 -21.67 29.08
CA ALA A 19 -6.38 -22.50 28.10
C ALA A 19 -7.16 -21.68 27.05
N GLY A 20 -6.41 -21.07 26.13
CA GLY A 20 -6.82 -19.85 25.42
C GLY A 20 -5.67 -19.06 24.77
N ALA A 21 -4.40 -19.33 25.10
CA ALA A 21 -3.25 -18.83 24.35
C ALA A 21 -3.32 -19.28 22.87
N ALA A 22 -2.88 -18.42 21.94
CA ALA A 22 -2.58 -18.88 20.58
C ALA A 22 -1.34 -19.81 20.65
N PRO A 23 -1.23 -20.82 19.76
CA PRO A 23 -0.01 -21.61 19.68
C PRO A 23 1.18 -20.68 19.39
N PRO A 24 2.35 -20.89 20.03
CA PRO A 24 3.50 -20.02 19.82
C PRO A 24 3.91 -20.02 18.34
N PRO A 25 4.43 -18.89 17.82
CA PRO A 25 4.94 -18.83 16.46
C PRO A 25 6.11 -19.82 16.29
N GLY A 26 6.34 -20.27 15.04
CA GLY A 26 7.50 -21.12 14.73
C GLY A 26 8.81 -20.44 15.13
N PRO A 27 9.87 -21.20 15.46
CA PRO A 27 11.05 -20.69 16.19
C PRO A 27 11.72 -19.49 15.52
N TRP A 28 11.81 -19.48 14.19
CA TRP A 28 12.36 -18.35 13.43
C TRP A 28 11.49 -17.09 13.51
N ARG A 29 10.15 -17.20 13.51
CA ARG A 29 9.22 -16.07 13.76
C ARG A 29 9.27 -15.61 15.21
N ALA A 30 9.46 -16.51 16.18
CA ALA A 30 9.67 -16.15 17.57
C ALA A 30 10.96 -15.33 17.74
N ALA A 31 12.06 -15.75 17.10
CA ALA A 31 13.32 -15.01 17.08
C ALA A 31 13.19 -13.62 16.44
N LEU A 32 12.55 -13.51 15.26
CA LEU A 32 12.28 -12.22 14.61
C LEU A 32 11.38 -11.31 15.48
N GLY A 33 10.37 -11.88 16.14
CA GLY A 33 9.52 -11.15 17.09
C GLY A 33 10.29 -10.64 18.31
N ALA A 34 11.23 -11.43 18.85
CA ALA A 34 12.11 -11.00 19.93
C ALA A 34 13.07 -9.87 19.50
N GLN A 35 13.54 -9.89 18.25
CA GLN A 35 14.36 -8.82 17.68
C GLN A 35 13.55 -7.54 17.40
N LEU A 36 12.31 -7.64 16.92
CA LEU A 36 11.37 -6.51 16.86
C LEU A 36 11.12 -5.92 18.26
N ALA A 37 10.88 -6.76 19.28
CA ALA A 37 10.68 -6.29 20.65
C ALA A 37 11.94 -5.64 21.24
N ARG A 38 13.14 -6.12 20.89
CA ARG A 38 14.42 -5.46 21.22
C ARG A 38 14.50 -4.07 20.58
N LEU A 39 14.11 -3.98 19.31
CA LEU A 39 14.16 -2.73 18.54
C LEU A 39 13.12 -1.72 19.05
N GLU A 40 11.89 -2.14 19.35
CA GLU A 40 10.90 -1.27 20.00
C GLU A 40 11.45 -0.67 21.30
N ARG A 41 12.10 -1.48 22.17
CA ARG A 41 12.72 -0.98 23.41
C ARG A 41 13.90 -0.02 23.20
N VAL A 42 14.54 -0.01 22.03
CA VAL A 42 15.54 1.00 21.68
C VAL A 42 14.87 2.33 21.34
N PHE A 43 13.75 2.29 20.60
CA PHE A 43 12.96 3.48 20.25
C PHE A 43 12.12 4.02 21.41
N ASP A 44 11.76 3.19 22.40
CA ASP A 44 11.09 3.63 23.64
C ASP A 44 11.92 4.64 24.44
N ARG A 45 13.25 4.69 24.25
CA ARG A 45 14.13 5.63 24.96
C ARG A 45 14.00 7.08 24.45
N PRO A 46 14.25 7.41 23.15
CA PRO A 46 14.13 8.79 22.66
C PRO A 46 12.68 9.25 22.41
N PHE A 47 11.73 8.32 22.22
CA PHE A 47 10.34 8.69 21.89
C PHE A 47 9.32 8.42 23.02
N GLY A 48 9.73 7.75 24.10
CA GLY A 48 8.81 7.24 25.12
C GLY A 48 7.92 6.08 24.63
N PRO A 49 7.18 5.40 25.53
CA PRO A 49 6.35 4.25 25.18
C PRO A 49 5.24 4.59 24.18
N ASP A 50 4.64 5.78 24.34
CA ASP A 50 3.49 6.26 23.55
C ASP A 50 3.90 6.99 22.26
N GLY A 51 5.13 7.52 22.18
CA GLY A 51 5.65 8.18 20.98
C GLY A 51 6.41 7.25 20.04
N ASN A 52 6.56 5.96 20.36
CA ASN A 52 7.39 5.04 19.58
C ASN A 52 6.84 4.82 18.15
N PRO A 53 7.57 5.20 17.07
CA PRO A 53 7.05 5.16 15.70
C PRO A 53 6.71 3.75 15.22
N TRP A 54 7.39 2.72 15.72
CA TRP A 54 7.10 1.32 15.38
C TRP A 54 5.71 0.89 15.82
N ARG A 55 5.17 1.49 16.89
CA ARG A 55 3.80 1.21 17.36
C ARG A 55 2.74 1.88 16.50
N HIS A 56 3.10 2.98 15.82
CA HIS A 56 2.21 3.86 15.07
C HIS A 56 2.28 3.74 13.54
N LEU A 57 3.00 2.75 12.99
CA LEU A 57 3.21 2.60 11.53
C LEU A 57 1.93 2.70 10.68
N GLY A 58 0.78 2.17 11.14
CA GLY A 58 -0.48 2.32 10.40
C GLY A 58 -1.01 3.76 10.36
N ALA A 59 -0.86 4.50 11.46
CA ALA A 59 -1.26 5.91 11.56
C ALA A 59 -0.26 6.81 10.79
N LEU A 60 1.04 6.49 10.86
CA LEU A 60 2.07 7.13 10.04
C LEU A 60 1.82 6.91 8.54
N GLY A 61 1.36 5.71 8.12
CA GLY A 61 0.94 5.46 6.75
C GLY A 61 -0.19 6.37 6.29
N TYR A 62 -1.25 6.50 7.09
CA TYR A 62 -2.33 7.48 6.84
C TYR A 62 -1.85 8.93 6.76
N PHE A 63 -0.97 9.33 7.68
CA PHE A 63 -0.41 10.69 7.73
C PHE A 63 0.47 10.99 6.51
N LEU A 64 1.32 10.05 6.11
CA LEU A 64 2.16 10.16 4.91
C LEU A 64 1.32 10.18 3.64
N PHE A 65 0.24 9.38 3.55
CA PHE A 65 -0.73 9.48 2.45
C PHE A 65 -1.30 10.89 2.34
N TRP A 66 -1.68 11.53 3.45
CA TRP A 66 -2.19 12.92 3.41
C TRP A 66 -1.13 13.94 3.00
N ILE A 67 0.16 13.76 3.38
CA ILE A 67 1.26 14.60 2.87
C ILE A 67 1.43 14.42 1.36
N VAL A 68 1.43 13.17 0.86
CA VAL A 68 1.52 12.86 -0.57
C VAL A 68 0.34 13.46 -1.34
N ALA A 69 -0.89 13.31 -0.83
CA ALA A 69 -2.08 13.86 -1.47
C ALA A 69 -2.07 15.40 -1.51
N ALA A 70 -1.79 16.07 -0.39
CA ALA A 70 -1.76 17.54 -0.33
C ALA A 70 -0.65 18.15 -1.20
N SER A 71 0.56 17.57 -1.15
CA SER A 71 1.67 17.99 -2.02
C SER A 71 1.40 17.66 -3.50
N GLY A 72 0.74 16.54 -3.80
CA GLY A 72 0.36 16.14 -5.16
C GLY A 72 -0.65 17.09 -5.79
N VAL A 73 -1.68 17.51 -5.03
CA VAL A 73 -2.62 18.55 -5.46
C VAL A 73 -1.89 19.87 -5.75
N TYR A 74 -0.92 20.26 -4.92
CA TYR A 74 -0.13 21.48 -5.15
C TYR A 74 0.77 21.39 -6.39
N VAL A 75 1.43 20.25 -6.60
CA VAL A 75 2.25 19.98 -7.80
C VAL A 75 1.37 19.98 -9.06
N TYR A 76 0.18 19.39 -9.01
CA TYR A 76 -0.78 19.37 -10.12
C TYR A 76 -1.19 20.78 -10.58
N ILE A 77 -1.32 21.75 -9.68
CA ILE A 77 -1.63 23.16 -10.03
C ILE A 77 -0.50 23.80 -10.86
N GLY A 78 0.76 23.38 -10.69
CA GLY A 78 1.91 23.86 -11.44
C GLY A 78 2.26 23.04 -12.70
N PHE A 79 1.52 21.98 -12.99
CA PHE A 79 1.86 20.96 -14.00
C PHE A 79 1.16 21.21 -15.35
N ASP A 80 1.88 21.08 -16.47
CA ASP A 80 1.30 21.13 -17.82
C ASP A 80 0.92 19.72 -18.29
N THR A 81 -0.37 19.49 -18.50
CA THR A 81 -0.94 18.16 -18.81
C THR A 81 -0.65 17.64 -20.23
N ARG A 82 -0.01 18.45 -21.08
CA ARG A 82 0.34 18.13 -22.47
C ARG A 82 1.67 17.38 -22.55
N ALA A 83 1.84 16.57 -23.60
CA ALA A 83 2.98 15.65 -23.74
C ALA A 83 4.33 16.37 -23.96
N ASP A 84 4.33 17.51 -24.67
CA ASP A 84 5.48 18.40 -24.83
C ASP A 84 5.74 19.27 -23.59
N GLY A 85 4.67 19.64 -22.89
CA GLY A 85 4.70 20.58 -21.76
C GLY A 85 5.16 19.97 -20.44
N ALA A 86 4.92 18.67 -20.23
CA ALA A 86 5.11 17.97 -18.96
C ALA A 86 6.50 18.20 -18.33
N TYR A 87 7.58 17.74 -18.98
CA TYR A 87 8.95 17.89 -18.49
C TYR A 87 9.31 19.36 -18.21
N ALA A 88 8.95 20.27 -19.13
CA ALA A 88 9.20 21.70 -18.97
C ALA A 88 8.45 22.30 -17.77
N SER A 89 7.24 21.83 -17.45
CA SER A 89 6.50 22.28 -16.25
C SER A 89 7.16 21.79 -14.96
N VAL A 90 7.67 20.56 -14.96
CA VAL A 90 8.37 19.94 -13.84
C VAL A 90 9.69 20.66 -13.52
N GLU A 91 10.43 21.08 -14.55
CA GLU A 91 11.64 21.87 -14.36
C GLU A 91 11.35 23.33 -13.96
N ARG A 92 10.29 23.96 -14.47
CA ARG A 92 9.81 25.27 -13.95
C ARG A 92 9.46 25.20 -12.46
N MET A 93 8.87 24.09 -12.00
CA MET A 93 8.61 23.86 -10.57
C MET A 93 9.92 23.68 -9.79
N SER A 94 10.86 22.86 -10.25
CA SER A 94 12.16 22.69 -9.55
C SER A 94 13.01 23.97 -9.50
N ALA A 95 12.87 24.86 -10.48
CA ALA A 95 13.47 26.21 -10.49
C ALA A 95 12.72 27.22 -9.59
N ASN A 96 11.61 26.83 -8.95
CA ASN A 96 10.68 27.70 -8.20
C ASN A 96 10.08 28.87 -9.00
N ALA A 97 9.97 28.75 -10.33
CA ALA A 97 9.19 29.68 -11.15
C ALA A 97 7.68 29.58 -10.84
N PHE A 98 7.24 28.41 -10.36
CA PHE A 98 6.02 28.27 -9.55
C PHE A 98 6.40 28.37 -8.07
N PRO A 99 5.75 29.21 -7.25
CA PRO A 99 6.09 29.38 -5.84
C PRO A 99 6.17 28.06 -5.08
N LEU A 100 7.21 27.87 -4.26
CA LEU A 100 7.47 26.64 -3.50
C LEU A 100 7.52 25.34 -4.33
N GLY A 101 7.53 25.39 -5.67
CA GLY A 101 7.40 24.22 -6.54
C GLY A 101 8.47 23.15 -6.28
N SER A 102 9.70 23.56 -6.01
CA SER A 102 10.82 22.65 -5.73
C SER A 102 10.65 21.95 -4.38
N LEU A 103 10.16 22.67 -3.37
CA LEU A 103 9.80 22.11 -2.06
C LEU A 103 8.63 21.13 -2.20
N ALA A 104 7.56 21.50 -2.90
CA ALA A 104 6.38 20.66 -3.08
C ALA A 104 6.69 19.38 -3.87
N ARG A 105 7.42 19.47 -4.99
CA ARG A 105 7.89 18.33 -5.78
C ARG A 105 8.76 17.37 -4.95
N SER A 106 9.70 17.92 -4.19
CA SER A 106 10.61 17.13 -3.34
C SER A 106 9.89 16.50 -2.15
N LEU A 107 8.98 17.23 -1.51
CA LEU A 107 8.13 16.73 -0.42
C LEU A 107 7.23 15.59 -0.91
N HIS A 108 6.59 15.75 -2.08
CA HIS A 108 5.77 14.70 -2.68
C HIS A 108 6.58 13.43 -2.95
N ARG A 109 7.77 13.56 -3.57
CA ARG A 109 8.69 12.45 -3.85
C ARG A 109 9.09 11.70 -2.57
N TYR A 110 9.60 12.41 -1.56
CA TYR A 110 10.12 11.77 -0.34
C TYR A 110 9.02 11.28 0.60
N ALA A 111 7.85 11.94 0.64
CA ALA A 111 6.69 11.42 1.36
C ALA A 111 6.16 10.13 0.72
N SER A 112 6.24 9.98 -0.61
CA SER A 112 5.88 8.76 -1.33
C SER A 112 6.84 7.60 -1.02
N ASP A 113 8.15 7.83 -1.02
CA ASP A 113 9.14 6.82 -0.62
C ASP A 113 8.96 6.41 0.86
N ALA A 114 8.74 7.39 1.75
CA ALA A 114 8.47 7.14 3.16
C ALA A 114 7.15 6.37 3.38
N PHE A 115 6.11 6.66 2.59
CA PHE A 115 4.83 5.97 2.65
C PHE A 115 4.97 4.48 2.29
N VAL A 116 5.68 4.15 1.20
CA VAL A 116 5.99 2.76 0.84
C VAL A 116 6.76 2.05 1.95
N LEU A 117 7.84 2.67 2.45
CA LEU A 117 8.64 2.11 3.53
C LEU A 117 7.80 1.82 4.77
N VAL A 118 6.95 2.76 5.20
CA VAL A 118 6.09 2.61 6.38
C VAL A 118 5.00 1.55 6.16
N VAL A 119 4.42 1.45 4.96
CA VAL A 119 3.43 0.41 4.62
C VAL A 119 4.05 -0.99 4.60
N LEU A 120 5.26 -1.14 4.06
CA LEU A 120 6.00 -2.42 4.08
C LEU A 120 6.41 -2.81 5.51
N LEU A 121 6.89 -1.86 6.32
CA LEU A 121 7.17 -2.09 7.74
C LEU A 121 5.90 -2.43 8.54
N HIS A 122 4.76 -1.80 8.21
CA HIS A 122 3.47 -2.12 8.83
C HIS A 122 3.04 -3.56 8.53
N LEU A 123 3.12 -4.00 7.26
CA LEU A 123 2.83 -5.36 6.84
C LEU A 123 3.69 -6.38 7.61
N VAL A 124 5.01 -6.16 7.64
CA VAL A 124 5.97 -7.04 8.35
C VAL A 124 5.71 -7.05 9.86
N ARG A 125 5.42 -5.90 10.48
CA ARG A 125 5.15 -5.81 11.93
C ARG A 125 3.86 -6.53 12.31
N GLU A 126 2.75 -6.26 11.62
CA GLU A 126 1.47 -6.93 11.91
C GLU A 126 1.58 -8.44 11.65
N TRP A 127 2.41 -8.86 10.70
CA TRP A 127 2.75 -10.26 10.47
C TRP A 127 3.57 -10.92 11.58
N LEU A 128 4.61 -10.26 12.09
CA LEU A 128 5.39 -10.73 13.25
C LEU A 128 4.51 -10.86 14.49
N LEU A 129 3.58 -9.92 14.69
CA LEU A 129 2.63 -9.91 15.80
C LEU A 129 1.42 -10.85 15.60
N GLY A 130 1.36 -11.62 14.50
CA GLY A 130 0.25 -12.56 14.21
C GLY A 130 -1.10 -11.88 13.91
N ARG A 131 -1.10 -10.56 13.70
CA ARG A 131 -2.28 -9.69 13.58
C ARG A 131 -2.98 -9.78 12.21
N TYR A 132 -2.66 -10.77 11.39
CA TYR A 132 -3.45 -11.15 10.20
C TYR A 132 -4.68 -12.03 10.54
N ALA A 133 -4.68 -12.70 11.69
CA ALA A 133 -5.65 -13.75 12.00
C ALA A 133 -6.99 -13.23 12.54
N HIS A 134 -7.98 -14.13 12.57
CA HIS A 134 -9.28 -13.94 13.21
C HIS A 134 -10.06 -12.70 12.73
N PHE A 135 -10.30 -11.72 13.60
CA PHE A 135 -11.08 -10.51 13.28
C PHE A 135 -10.34 -9.58 12.31
N ARG A 136 -9.00 -9.61 12.31
CA ARG A 136 -8.16 -8.82 11.41
C ARG A 136 -8.01 -9.42 10.01
N ARG A 137 -8.62 -10.57 9.73
CA ARG A 137 -8.65 -11.19 8.38
C ARG A 137 -9.05 -10.20 7.29
N PHE A 138 -10.09 -9.41 7.56
CA PHE A 138 -10.65 -8.43 6.63
C PHE A 138 -9.65 -7.30 6.33
N SER A 139 -9.12 -6.65 7.38
CA SER A 139 -8.07 -5.63 7.26
C SER A 139 -6.82 -6.20 6.56
N TRP A 140 -6.42 -7.43 6.88
CA TRP A 140 -5.28 -8.06 6.21
C TRP A 140 -5.52 -8.24 4.71
N THR A 141 -6.67 -8.78 4.30
CA THR A 141 -6.99 -8.92 2.87
C THR A 141 -7.03 -7.59 2.13
N THR A 142 -7.69 -6.57 2.69
CA THR A 142 -7.74 -5.23 2.06
C THR A 142 -6.38 -4.55 2.05
N GLY A 143 -5.56 -4.77 3.08
CA GLY A 143 -4.17 -4.29 3.12
C GLY A 143 -3.30 -4.90 2.03
N VAL A 144 -3.48 -6.18 1.70
CA VAL A 144 -2.78 -6.82 0.57
C VAL A 144 -3.23 -6.24 -0.77
N PHE A 145 -4.52 -5.91 -0.95
CA PHE A 145 -4.99 -5.17 -2.13
C PHE A 145 -4.42 -3.73 -2.19
N SER A 146 -4.32 -3.05 -1.04
CA SER A 146 -3.69 -1.71 -0.98
C SER A 146 -2.24 -1.71 -1.47
N LEU A 147 -1.45 -2.78 -1.28
CA LEU A 147 -0.07 -2.85 -1.77
C LEU A 147 0.03 -2.64 -3.30
N TRP A 148 -0.91 -3.22 -4.06
CA TRP A 148 -0.97 -3.08 -5.51
C TRP A 148 -1.36 -1.65 -5.93
N LEU A 149 -2.29 -1.02 -5.22
CA LEU A 149 -2.68 0.38 -5.46
C LEU A 149 -1.56 1.37 -5.10
N VAL A 150 -0.84 1.14 -3.99
CA VAL A 150 0.34 1.92 -3.59
C VAL A 150 1.42 1.84 -4.68
N TYR A 151 1.75 0.63 -5.14
CA TYR A 151 2.77 0.43 -6.17
C TYR A 151 2.37 1.07 -7.50
N ALA A 152 1.15 0.81 -7.99
CA ALA A 152 0.67 1.36 -9.26
C ALA A 152 0.54 2.89 -9.25
N SER A 153 0.08 3.48 -8.13
CA SER A 153 0.03 4.93 -7.94
C SER A 153 1.43 5.54 -8.03
N GLY A 154 2.40 4.97 -7.30
CA GLY A 154 3.75 5.50 -7.25
C GLY A 154 4.49 5.39 -8.58
N ILE A 155 4.41 4.23 -9.25
CA ILE A 155 4.97 4.04 -10.61
C ILE A 155 4.40 5.05 -11.61
N GLY A 156 3.07 5.24 -11.61
CA GLY A 156 2.43 6.27 -12.45
C GLY A 156 2.98 7.68 -12.20
N GLY A 157 3.42 7.98 -10.98
CA GLY A 157 4.04 9.27 -10.62
C GLY A 157 5.43 9.49 -11.21
N TYR A 158 6.20 8.43 -11.52
CA TYR A 158 7.46 8.57 -12.27
C TYR A 158 7.17 8.98 -13.71
N TRP A 159 6.17 8.38 -14.34
CA TRP A 159 5.84 8.62 -15.75
C TRP A 159 5.55 10.10 -16.03
N LEU A 160 4.93 10.80 -15.07
CA LEU A 160 4.61 12.24 -15.19
C LEU A 160 5.85 13.15 -15.18
N VAL A 161 7.02 12.70 -14.74
CA VAL A 161 8.26 13.49 -14.82
C VAL A 161 8.74 13.64 -16.27
N TRP A 162 8.43 12.65 -17.12
CA TRP A 162 8.80 12.58 -18.53
C TRP A 162 10.32 12.77 -18.82
N ASP A 163 11.15 12.23 -17.91
CA ASP A 163 12.59 12.11 -18.08
C ASP A 163 13.00 10.69 -18.54
N THR A 164 14.30 10.48 -18.79
CA THR A 164 14.85 9.17 -19.19
C THR A 164 14.64 8.04 -18.18
N LEU A 165 14.36 8.36 -16.89
CA LEU A 165 14.00 7.36 -15.88
C LEU A 165 12.50 7.01 -15.97
N ALA A 166 11.65 8.00 -16.21
CA ALA A 166 10.23 7.86 -16.50
C ALA A 166 10.00 7.00 -17.77
N GLN A 167 10.76 7.27 -18.84
CA GLN A 167 10.77 6.52 -20.08
C GLN A 167 11.06 5.03 -19.86
N TYR A 168 12.14 4.70 -19.15
CA TYR A 168 12.47 3.31 -18.81
C TYR A 168 11.39 2.66 -17.95
N SER A 169 10.90 3.33 -16.91
CA SER A 169 9.83 2.83 -16.03
C SER A 169 8.54 2.50 -16.82
N LEU A 170 8.18 3.35 -17.78
CA LEU A 170 6.98 3.21 -18.60
C LEU A 170 7.12 2.05 -19.60
N ILE A 171 8.26 1.96 -20.31
CA ILE A 171 8.53 0.85 -21.24
C ILE A 171 8.61 -0.47 -20.46
N ALA A 172 9.43 -0.56 -19.40
CA ALA A 172 9.58 -1.78 -18.61
C ALA A 172 8.28 -2.21 -17.88
N THR A 173 7.37 -1.27 -17.57
CA THR A 173 6.04 -1.64 -17.07
C THR A 173 5.17 -2.19 -18.19
N THR A 174 5.10 -1.52 -19.34
CA THR A 174 4.25 -1.99 -20.45
C THR A 174 4.72 -3.33 -21.00
N GLU A 175 6.02 -3.55 -21.18
CA GLU A 175 6.56 -4.86 -21.60
C GLU A 175 6.25 -5.99 -20.59
N TRP A 176 6.20 -5.67 -19.29
CA TRP A 176 5.81 -6.61 -18.24
C TRP A 176 4.30 -6.91 -18.26
N LEU A 177 3.45 -5.92 -18.55
CA LEU A 177 2.01 -6.10 -18.71
C LEU A 177 1.66 -6.86 -20.00
N ASP A 178 2.31 -6.55 -21.12
CA ASP A 178 2.13 -7.16 -22.44
C ASP A 178 2.46 -8.67 -22.48
N ALA A 179 3.12 -9.19 -21.45
CA ALA A 179 3.29 -10.63 -21.25
C ALA A 179 1.97 -11.36 -20.92
N LEU A 180 0.93 -10.66 -20.44
CA LEU A 180 -0.39 -11.24 -20.15
C LEU A 180 -1.28 -11.18 -21.41
N PRO A 181 -1.75 -12.32 -21.96
CA PRO A 181 -2.41 -12.36 -23.28
C PRO A 181 -3.80 -11.71 -23.35
N PHE A 182 -4.34 -11.27 -22.20
CA PHE A 182 -5.62 -10.53 -22.10
C PHE A 182 -5.42 -9.03 -21.88
N LEU A 183 -4.18 -8.58 -21.64
CA LEU A 183 -3.84 -7.17 -21.76
C LEU A 183 -3.41 -6.94 -23.21
N GLY A 184 -4.04 -5.96 -23.87
CA GLY A 184 -3.64 -5.56 -25.22
C GLY A 184 -2.21 -5.01 -25.23
N GLN A 185 -1.59 -4.91 -26.40
CA GLN A 185 -0.18 -4.54 -26.52
C GLN A 185 0.06 -3.05 -26.17
N LEU A 186 0.27 -2.75 -24.88
CA LEU A 186 0.40 -1.41 -24.32
C LEU A 186 1.69 -0.72 -24.76
N THR A 187 2.78 -1.47 -24.98
CA THR A 187 4.07 -0.88 -25.41
C THR A 187 3.95 -0.19 -26.76
N ARG A 188 2.99 -0.60 -27.62
CA ARG A 188 2.70 0.03 -28.92
C ARG A 188 2.15 1.47 -28.84
N ASN A 189 1.86 1.97 -27.64
CA ASN A 189 1.49 3.38 -27.43
C ASN A 189 2.72 4.29 -27.21
N PHE A 190 3.90 3.68 -26.98
CA PHE A 190 5.13 4.37 -26.57
C PHE A 190 6.35 4.04 -27.45
N ASP A 191 6.15 3.26 -28.51
CA ASP A 191 7.19 2.87 -29.49
C ASP A 191 7.60 4.00 -30.46
N ALA A 192 6.84 5.10 -30.51
CA ALA A 192 7.10 6.25 -31.36
C ALA A 192 6.52 7.54 -30.75
N ALA A 193 7.31 8.63 -30.77
CA ALA A 193 6.90 9.92 -30.19
C ALA A 193 5.56 10.45 -30.73
N ALA A 194 5.29 10.25 -32.02
CA ALA A 194 4.04 10.67 -32.66
C ALA A 194 2.76 10.00 -32.10
N LYS A 195 2.89 8.92 -31.30
CA LYS A 195 1.74 8.28 -30.61
C LYS A 195 1.50 8.86 -29.21
N VAL A 196 2.49 9.52 -28.60
CA VAL A 196 2.36 10.12 -27.27
C VAL A 196 1.62 11.46 -27.38
N SER A 197 0.30 11.36 -27.45
CA SER A 197 -0.61 12.50 -27.51
C SER A 197 -0.93 13.09 -26.14
N ASP A 198 -1.32 14.37 -26.10
CA ASP A 198 -1.84 15.05 -24.90
C ASP A 198 -2.99 14.27 -24.23
N ARG A 199 -3.80 13.57 -25.03
CA ARG A 199 -4.89 12.70 -24.53
C ARG A 199 -4.34 11.49 -23.76
N LEU A 200 -3.25 10.87 -24.25
CA LEU A 200 -2.57 9.78 -23.55
C LEU A 200 -1.92 10.31 -22.26
N PHE A 201 -1.24 11.46 -22.33
CA PHE A 201 -0.60 12.06 -21.16
C PHE A 201 -1.63 12.46 -20.08
N SER A 202 -2.72 13.11 -20.48
CA SER A 202 -3.86 13.42 -19.60
C SER A 202 -4.47 12.17 -18.94
N LEU A 203 -4.50 11.04 -19.65
CA LEU A 203 -4.96 9.76 -19.09
C LEU A 203 -3.99 9.21 -18.03
N LEU A 204 -2.68 9.35 -18.21
CA LEU A 204 -1.69 8.97 -17.19
C LEU A 204 -1.86 9.81 -15.91
N ILE A 205 -2.11 11.11 -16.04
CA ILE A 205 -2.37 12.01 -14.89
C ILE A 205 -3.69 11.63 -14.20
N PHE A 206 -4.77 11.42 -14.97
CA PHE A 206 -6.05 11.00 -14.42
C PHE A 206 -5.94 9.66 -13.68
N LEU A 207 -5.16 8.71 -14.21
CA LEU A 207 -4.88 7.44 -13.55
C LEU A 207 -4.06 7.64 -12.26
N HIS A 208 -3.03 8.47 -12.29
CA HIS A 208 -2.21 8.80 -11.12
C HIS A 208 -2.98 9.56 -10.02
N ILE A 209 -4.08 10.26 -10.34
CA ILE A 209 -5.00 10.85 -9.37
C ILE A 209 -6.10 9.85 -8.93
N GLY A 210 -6.59 9.01 -9.84
CA GLY A 210 -7.65 8.03 -9.58
C GLY A 210 -7.20 6.85 -8.69
N ILE A 211 -6.00 6.32 -8.88
CA ILE A 211 -5.46 5.22 -8.06
C ILE A 211 -5.33 5.62 -6.57
N PRO A 212 -4.76 6.78 -6.17
CA PRO A 212 -4.68 7.16 -4.77
C PRO A 212 -6.05 7.50 -4.16
N LEU A 213 -7.05 7.91 -4.95
CA LEU A 213 -8.45 8.01 -4.47
C LEU A 213 -9.05 6.62 -4.20
N ALA A 214 -8.82 5.64 -5.08
CA ALA A 214 -9.20 4.25 -4.85
C ALA A 214 -8.43 3.62 -3.66
N LEU A 215 -7.18 4.01 -3.45
CA LEU A 215 -6.38 3.63 -2.28
C LEU A 215 -6.95 4.24 -0.99
N LEU A 216 -7.34 5.53 -0.98
CA LEU A 216 -7.99 6.17 0.17
C LEU A 216 -9.29 5.46 0.55
N ALA A 217 -10.13 5.12 -0.44
CA ALA A 217 -11.32 4.31 -0.22
C ALA A 217 -10.97 2.92 0.34
N THR A 218 -9.95 2.25 -0.21
CA THR A 218 -9.49 0.93 0.27
C THR A 218 -8.90 0.99 1.68
N MET A 219 -8.19 2.06 2.03
CA MET A 219 -7.68 2.34 3.37
C MET A 219 -8.82 2.58 4.37
N TRP A 220 -9.84 3.36 3.99
CA TRP A 220 -11.06 3.48 4.79
C TRP A 220 -11.69 2.11 5.05
N VAL A 221 -11.93 1.29 4.02
CA VAL A 221 -12.45 -0.09 4.19
C VAL A 221 -11.53 -0.93 5.10
N HIS A 222 -10.21 -0.80 4.97
CA HIS A 222 -9.22 -1.53 5.76
C HIS A 222 -9.35 -1.30 7.27
N VAL A 223 -9.70 -0.09 7.72
CA VAL A 223 -9.85 0.20 9.15
C VAL A 223 -11.23 -0.14 9.74
N GLN A 224 -12.29 -0.31 8.91
CA GLN A 224 -13.69 -0.45 9.38
C GLN A 224 -13.98 -1.60 10.37
N ARG A 225 -13.11 -2.61 10.48
CA ARG A 225 -13.27 -3.74 11.43
C ARG A 225 -12.29 -3.74 12.60
N LEU A 226 -11.58 -2.62 12.81
CA LEU A 226 -10.74 -2.39 13.98
C LEU A 226 -11.56 -1.63 15.04
N ALA A 227 -11.50 -2.07 16.31
CA ALA A 227 -12.36 -1.52 17.37
C ALA A 227 -12.06 -0.04 17.72
N ARG A 228 -10.81 0.39 17.54
CA ARG A 228 -10.33 1.79 17.66
C ARG A 228 -9.11 1.96 16.73
N PRO A 229 -9.30 2.30 15.44
CA PRO A 229 -8.19 2.52 14.53
C PRO A 229 -7.57 3.92 14.77
N ALA A 230 -6.26 3.97 15.02
CA ALA A 230 -5.52 5.23 14.99
C ALA A 230 -5.13 5.54 13.54
N THR A 231 -5.78 6.56 12.95
CA THR A 231 -5.45 7.08 11.62
C THR A 231 -4.54 8.31 11.68
N THR A 232 -4.47 8.99 12.84
CA THR A 232 -3.52 10.09 13.10
C THR A 232 -2.48 9.65 14.13
N PRO A 233 -1.16 9.81 13.86
CA PRO A 233 -0.12 9.54 14.85
C PRO A 233 -0.08 10.64 15.93
N PRO A 234 0.56 10.40 17.10
CA PRO A 234 0.80 11.41 18.12
C PRO A 234 1.43 12.69 17.54
N ARG A 235 1.02 13.87 18.06
CA ARG A 235 1.43 15.18 17.51
C ARG A 235 2.94 15.33 17.33
N ALA A 236 3.74 14.87 18.29
CA ALA A 236 5.20 14.90 18.20
C ALA A 236 5.77 14.05 17.04
N LEU A 237 5.20 12.86 16.79
CA LEU A 237 5.55 12.04 15.62
C LEU A 237 5.11 12.68 14.32
N ALA A 238 3.90 13.26 14.27
CA ALA A 238 3.38 13.94 13.08
C ALA A 238 4.28 15.11 12.68
N LEU A 239 4.54 16.03 13.62
CA LEU A 239 5.38 17.21 13.40
C LEU A 239 6.84 16.83 13.13
N GLY A 240 7.40 15.86 13.86
CA GLY A 240 8.76 15.37 13.62
C GLY A 240 8.92 14.72 12.24
N THR A 241 7.94 13.94 11.78
CA THR A 241 7.95 13.31 10.44
C THR A 241 7.82 14.36 9.34
N ALA A 242 6.88 15.30 9.46
CA ALA A 242 6.71 16.38 8.49
C ALA A 242 7.94 17.32 8.44
N GLY A 243 8.47 17.71 9.61
CA GLY A 243 9.68 18.53 9.72
C GLY A 243 10.91 17.85 9.13
N ALA A 244 11.10 16.54 9.35
CA ALA A 244 12.18 15.77 8.74
C ALA A 244 12.04 15.68 7.21
N LEU A 245 10.82 15.49 6.68
CA LEU A 245 10.56 15.48 5.24
C LEU A 245 10.78 16.86 4.60
N VAL A 246 10.37 17.95 5.25
CA VAL A 246 10.63 19.33 4.78
C VAL A 246 12.13 19.64 4.83
N ALA A 247 12.83 19.27 5.91
CA ALA A 247 14.28 19.45 6.00
C ALA A 247 15.04 18.66 4.94
N LEU A 248 14.60 17.42 4.62
CA LEU A 248 15.15 16.64 3.52
C LEU A 248 14.84 17.25 2.14
N ALA A 249 13.62 17.74 1.94
CA ALA A 249 13.20 18.39 0.70
C ALA A 249 13.96 19.71 0.42
N LEU A 250 14.27 20.48 1.46
CA LEU A 250 15.07 21.70 1.36
C LEU A 250 16.58 21.41 1.25
N GLY A 251 17.10 20.49 2.05
CA GLY A 251 18.54 20.16 2.06
C GLY A 251 19.00 19.29 0.89
N LYS A 252 18.07 18.59 0.23
CA LYS A 252 18.32 17.78 -0.97
C LYS A 252 17.08 17.80 -1.89
N PRO A 253 16.83 18.88 -2.64
CA PRO A 253 15.72 18.92 -3.59
C PRO A 253 15.86 17.82 -4.65
N VAL A 254 14.73 17.36 -5.20
CA VAL A 254 14.70 16.35 -6.25
C VAL A 254 15.01 16.97 -7.61
N ALA A 255 15.92 16.33 -8.35
CA ALA A 255 16.28 16.67 -9.72
C ALA A 255 15.69 15.64 -10.69
N SER A 256 15.43 16.06 -11.93
CA SER A 256 15.12 15.18 -13.06
C SER A 256 16.39 14.53 -13.62
N ALA A 257 16.24 13.40 -14.30
CA ALA A 257 17.18 12.97 -15.33
C ALA A 257 17.00 13.84 -16.60
N PRO A 258 17.85 13.72 -17.65
CA PRO A 258 17.60 14.34 -18.95
C PRO A 258 16.22 13.95 -19.51
N PRO A 259 15.58 14.81 -20.34
CA PRO A 259 14.23 14.56 -20.87
C PRO A 259 14.14 13.25 -21.66
N ALA A 260 12.97 12.64 -21.66
CA ALA A 260 12.71 11.40 -22.40
C ALA A 260 12.91 11.60 -23.92
N ASP A 261 13.63 10.67 -24.55
CA ASP A 261 13.77 10.59 -26.01
C ASP A 261 13.54 9.15 -26.47
N LEU A 262 12.36 8.91 -27.06
CA LEU A 262 11.90 7.60 -27.52
C LEU A 262 12.67 7.09 -28.76
N ALA A 263 13.49 7.92 -29.42
CA ALA A 263 14.44 7.46 -30.43
C ALA A 263 15.70 6.80 -29.83
N THR A 264 15.89 6.92 -28.51
CA THR A 264 17.06 6.37 -27.79
C THR A 264 16.66 5.37 -26.72
N VAL A 265 17.58 4.46 -26.38
CA VAL A 265 17.48 3.60 -25.20
C VAL A 265 18.30 4.23 -24.07
N PRO A 266 17.70 4.53 -22.90
CA PRO A 266 18.44 5.07 -21.76
C PRO A 266 19.66 4.22 -21.37
N GLY A 267 20.77 4.89 -21.06
CA GLY A 267 22.05 4.25 -20.72
C GLY A 267 22.12 3.74 -19.28
N THR A 268 23.00 4.32 -18.47
CA THR A 268 23.15 3.96 -17.05
C THR A 268 22.18 4.75 -16.17
N LEU A 269 21.07 4.13 -15.76
CA LEU A 269 20.08 4.73 -14.87
C LEU A 269 20.35 4.43 -13.39
N ALA A 270 20.08 5.41 -12.52
CA ALA A 270 20.14 5.28 -11.06
C ALA A 270 18.78 4.83 -10.50
N LEU A 271 18.48 3.54 -10.62
CA LEU A 271 17.21 2.96 -10.13
C LEU A 271 17.16 2.97 -8.60
N ASP A 272 16.02 3.39 -8.04
CA ASP A 272 15.72 3.16 -6.62
C ASP A 272 15.25 1.72 -6.35
N TRP A 273 15.29 1.37 -5.07
CA TRP A 273 15.07 0.01 -4.56
C TRP A 273 13.64 -0.19 -4.02
N PHE A 274 12.78 0.84 -4.06
CA PHE A 274 11.39 0.77 -3.56
C PHE A 274 10.40 0.49 -4.68
N TYR A 275 10.51 1.22 -5.79
CA TYR A 275 9.61 1.13 -6.94
C TYR A 275 10.30 0.46 -8.13
N LEU A 276 11.47 0.97 -8.54
CA LEU A 276 12.12 0.56 -9.79
C LEU A 276 12.92 -0.75 -9.67
N GLY A 277 13.17 -1.23 -8.44
CA GLY A 277 13.75 -2.55 -8.17
C GLY A 277 12.93 -3.72 -8.73
N VAL A 278 11.63 -3.51 -9.00
CA VAL A 278 10.76 -4.46 -9.70
C VAL A 278 11.16 -4.61 -11.18
N HIS A 279 11.44 -3.52 -11.88
CA HIS A 279 11.92 -3.58 -13.27
C HIS A 279 13.33 -4.17 -13.34
N ALA A 280 14.22 -3.83 -12.39
CA ALA A 280 15.54 -4.47 -12.30
C ALA A 280 15.47 -6.00 -12.10
N PHE A 281 14.38 -6.52 -11.52
CA PHE A 281 14.11 -7.95 -11.47
C PHE A 281 13.53 -8.48 -12.80
N ALA A 282 12.64 -7.74 -13.46
CA ALA A 282 12.11 -8.08 -14.79
C ALA A 282 13.24 -8.20 -15.84
N ASP A 283 14.18 -7.25 -15.88
CA ASP A 283 15.35 -7.28 -16.78
C ASP A 283 16.25 -8.51 -16.55
N ALA A 284 16.36 -8.94 -15.29
CA ALA A 284 17.25 -10.01 -14.88
C ALA A 284 16.63 -11.42 -15.02
N ALA A 285 15.31 -11.55 -14.82
CA ALA A 285 14.60 -12.84 -14.71
C ALA A 285 13.44 -13.02 -15.72
N GLY A 286 12.99 -11.96 -16.38
CA GLY A 286 11.87 -11.95 -17.32
C GLY A 286 10.51 -11.64 -16.70
N ALA A 287 9.61 -11.05 -17.49
CA ALA A 287 8.25 -10.66 -17.10
C ALA A 287 7.44 -11.78 -16.43
N TRP A 288 7.51 -13.01 -16.95
CA TRP A 288 6.83 -14.17 -16.36
C TRP A 288 7.39 -14.58 -14.99
N ALA A 289 8.70 -14.44 -14.76
CA ALA A 289 9.27 -14.69 -13.44
C ALA A 289 8.81 -13.63 -12.43
N LEU A 290 8.70 -12.36 -12.86
CA LEU A 290 8.15 -11.29 -12.02
C LEU A 290 6.67 -11.54 -11.68
N TRP A 291 5.85 -11.91 -12.67
CA TRP A 291 4.45 -12.31 -12.42
C TRP A 291 4.34 -13.47 -11.44
N ALA A 292 5.15 -14.53 -11.61
CA ALA A 292 5.16 -15.67 -10.70
C ALA A 292 5.53 -15.28 -9.26
N VAL A 293 6.52 -14.38 -9.09
CA VAL A 293 6.92 -13.85 -7.77
C VAL A 293 5.82 -12.99 -7.15
N LEU A 294 5.25 -12.02 -7.87
CA LEU A 294 4.26 -11.08 -7.31
C LEU A 294 2.90 -11.74 -7.06
N LEU A 295 2.41 -12.59 -7.97
CA LEU A 295 1.17 -13.35 -7.77
C LEU A 295 1.36 -14.44 -6.72
N GLY A 296 2.51 -15.13 -6.70
CA GLY A 296 2.85 -16.11 -5.67
C GLY A 296 2.95 -15.48 -4.27
N ALA A 297 3.60 -14.31 -4.15
CA ALA A 297 3.64 -13.56 -2.89
C ALA A 297 2.25 -13.08 -2.46
N THR A 298 1.46 -12.54 -3.39
CA THR A 298 0.08 -12.10 -3.12
C THR A 298 -0.80 -13.27 -2.68
N ALA A 299 -0.73 -14.42 -3.35
CA ALA A 299 -1.45 -15.63 -2.96
C ALA A 299 -1.01 -16.17 -1.59
N CYS A 300 0.30 -16.16 -1.29
CA CYS A 300 0.82 -16.51 0.04
C CYS A 300 0.29 -15.58 1.14
N LEU A 301 0.30 -14.27 0.90
CA LEU A 301 -0.21 -13.27 1.84
C LEU A 301 -1.73 -13.43 2.03
N LEU A 302 -2.50 -13.63 0.96
CA LEU A 302 -3.95 -13.84 1.03
C LEU A 302 -4.33 -15.19 1.67
N ALA A 303 -3.53 -16.25 1.51
CA ALA A 303 -3.80 -17.55 2.12
C ALA A 303 -3.44 -17.61 3.61
N LEU A 304 -2.48 -16.81 4.07
CA LEU A 304 -1.94 -16.85 5.44
C LEU A 304 -3.01 -16.76 6.55
N PRO A 305 -4.04 -15.88 6.49
CA PRO A 305 -5.08 -15.81 7.52
C PRO A 305 -6.00 -17.03 7.62
N TRP A 306 -5.89 -17.98 6.70
CA TRP A 306 -6.61 -19.26 6.70
C TRP A 306 -5.69 -20.44 7.03
N LEU A 307 -4.50 -20.50 6.42
CA LEU A 307 -3.58 -21.64 6.54
C LEU A 307 -2.75 -21.65 7.83
N SER A 308 -2.52 -20.50 8.45
CA SER A 308 -1.68 -20.33 9.65
C SER A 308 -2.14 -21.15 10.87
N ARG A 309 -1.23 -21.47 11.80
CA ARG A 309 -1.55 -22.21 13.04
C ARG A 309 -2.49 -21.40 13.94
N GLU A 310 -2.26 -20.09 13.98
CA GLU A 310 -3.08 -19.09 14.66
C GLU A 310 -4.53 -19.12 14.14
N ALA A 311 -4.74 -19.17 12.82
CA ALA A 311 -6.06 -19.31 12.21
C ALA A 311 -6.81 -20.57 12.68
N ARG A 312 -6.12 -21.72 12.71
CA ARG A 312 -6.68 -23.02 13.13
C ARG A 312 -7.05 -23.04 14.62
N ALA A 313 -6.28 -22.38 15.48
CA ALA A 313 -6.40 -22.43 16.94
C ALA A 313 -7.72 -21.88 17.54
N ARG A 314 -8.54 -21.13 16.78
CA ARG A 314 -9.92 -20.79 17.18
C ARG A 314 -11.00 -21.67 16.52
N GLY A 315 -10.68 -22.39 15.44
CA GLY A 315 -11.60 -23.37 14.86
C GLY A 315 -11.88 -24.50 15.85
N ASP A 316 -10.81 -25.08 16.38
CA ASP A 316 -10.85 -26.08 17.45
C ASP A 316 -11.62 -25.56 18.69
N ARG A 317 -11.33 -24.34 19.17
CA ARG A 317 -12.07 -23.75 20.30
C ARG A 317 -13.56 -23.55 20.04
N ARG A 318 -13.96 -23.13 18.83
CA ARG A 318 -15.39 -23.06 18.46
C ARG A 318 -16.02 -24.45 18.41
N GLY A 319 -15.28 -25.46 17.93
CA GLY A 319 -15.65 -26.88 18.04
C GLY A 319 -15.87 -27.30 19.48
N ARG A 320 -14.83 -27.29 20.33
CA ARG A 320 -14.89 -27.68 21.75
C ARG A 320 -15.95 -26.89 22.54
N GLY A 321 -16.09 -25.58 22.29
CA GLY A 321 -17.10 -24.73 22.93
C GLY A 321 -18.52 -25.15 22.56
N ARG A 322 -18.80 -25.32 21.26
CA ARG A 322 -20.10 -25.79 20.77
C ARG A 322 -20.39 -27.22 21.24
N SER A 323 -19.39 -28.10 21.28
CA SER A 323 -19.52 -29.46 21.84
C SER A 323 -19.83 -29.44 23.34
N ARG A 324 -19.17 -28.60 24.14
CA ARG A 324 -19.48 -28.43 25.58
C ARG A 324 -20.89 -27.86 25.80
N GLN A 325 -21.33 -26.92 24.96
CA GLN A 325 -22.69 -26.37 25.03
C GLN A 325 -23.74 -27.44 24.65
N LEU A 326 -23.49 -28.22 23.59
CA LEU A 326 -24.34 -29.36 23.18
C LEU A 326 -24.35 -30.46 24.26
N GLN A 327 -23.23 -30.74 24.92
CA GLN A 327 -23.16 -31.66 26.06
C GLN A 327 -24.01 -31.18 27.24
N ARG A 328 -23.94 -29.88 27.60
CA ARG A 328 -24.80 -29.28 28.65
C ARG A 328 -26.29 -29.30 28.29
N LEU A 329 -26.64 -29.16 27.01
CA LEU A 329 -28.04 -29.24 26.54
C LEU A 329 -28.53 -30.68 26.34
N ARG A 330 -27.63 -31.67 26.25
CA ARG A 330 -27.96 -33.09 25.97
C ARG A 330 -28.98 -33.71 26.94
N PRO A 331 -28.97 -33.43 28.26
CA PRO A 331 -29.99 -33.94 29.19
C PRO A 331 -31.38 -33.34 28.96
N LEU A 332 -31.45 -32.03 28.70
CA LEU A 332 -32.70 -31.31 28.39
C LEU A 332 -33.30 -31.80 27.07
N LEU A 333 -32.47 -31.93 26.03
CA LEU A 333 -32.87 -32.49 24.74
C LEU A 333 -33.34 -33.96 24.87
N ARG A 334 -32.69 -34.77 25.72
CA ARG A 334 -33.19 -36.12 26.06
C ARG A 334 -34.58 -36.06 26.72
N ARG A 335 -34.77 -35.25 27.78
CA ARG A 335 -36.08 -35.11 28.46
C ARG A 335 -37.20 -34.68 27.50
N LEU A 336 -36.94 -33.69 26.63
CA LEU A 336 -37.88 -33.24 25.60
C LEU A 336 -38.18 -34.33 24.56
N SER A 337 -37.18 -35.12 24.15
CA SER A 337 -37.37 -36.23 23.22
C SER A 337 -38.16 -37.40 23.81
N VAL A 338 -38.03 -37.65 25.12
CA VAL A 338 -38.82 -38.66 25.84
C VAL A 338 -40.27 -38.19 25.97
N ARG A 339 -40.50 -36.94 26.40
CA ARG A 339 -41.85 -36.37 26.52
C ARG A 339 -42.62 -36.48 25.19
N ARG A 340 -42.03 -36.01 24.09
CA ARG A 340 -42.62 -36.14 22.74
C ARG A 340 -42.94 -37.58 22.31
N ARG A 341 -42.21 -38.59 22.79
CA ARG A 341 -42.52 -40.00 22.52
C ARG A 341 -43.72 -40.49 23.33
N HIS A 342 -43.87 -40.06 24.59
CA HIS A 342 -45.09 -40.31 25.36
C HIS A 342 -46.29 -39.58 24.78
N ASP A 343 -46.15 -38.30 24.40
CA ASP A 343 -47.21 -37.50 23.79
C ASP A 343 -47.72 -38.16 22.48
N ALA A 344 -46.81 -38.58 21.60
CA ALA A 344 -47.15 -39.28 20.36
C ALA A 344 -47.70 -40.71 20.57
N ALA A 345 -47.27 -41.41 21.63
CA ALA A 345 -47.81 -42.71 22.00
C ALA A 345 -49.22 -42.61 22.62
N ALA A 346 -49.51 -41.50 23.32
CA ALA A 346 -50.85 -41.20 23.83
C ALA A 346 -51.81 -40.89 22.67
N GLN A 347 -51.40 -40.06 21.69
CA GLN A 347 -52.21 -39.81 20.50
C GLN A 347 -52.53 -41.09 19.71
N ARG A 348 -51.54 -41.99 19.52
CA ARG A 348 -51.78 -43.30 18.88
C ARG A 348 -52.68 -44.26 19.67
N ARG A 349 -52.96 -43.99 20.95
CA ARG A 349 -53.96 -44.73 21.77
C ARG A 349 -55.35 -44.08 21.73
N GLN A 350 -55.48 -42.90 21.13
CA GLN A 350 -56.74 -42.16 20.98
C GLN A 350 -57.31 -42.24 19.55
N GLU A 351 -56.57 -42.83 18.59
CA GLU A 351 -57.10 -43.21 17.28
C GLU A 351 -57.86 -44.55 17.38
N PRO A 352 -59.19 -44.59 17.17
CA PRO A 352 -59.93 -45.86 17.12
C PRO A 352 -59.58 -46.67 15.86
N PRO A 353 -59.79 -47.99 15.85
CA PRO A 353 -59.44 -48.84 14.71
C PRO A 353 -60.20 -48.42 13.44
N ALA A 354 -59.46 -48.00 12.42
CA ALA A 354 -60.00 -47.50 11.16
C ALA A 354 -60.56 -48.65 10.28
N ALA A 355 -61.77 -49.11 10.62
CA ALA A 355 -62.49 -50.12 9.86
C ALA A 355 -62.74 -49.70 8.40
N SER A 356 -62.55 -50.65 7.49
CA SER A 356 -63.02 -50.70 6.09
C SER A 356 -63.38 -49.37 5.38
N ARG A 357 -62.54 -49.00 4.39
CA ARG A 357 -62.82 -47.99 3.36
C ARG A 357 -64.28 -48.02 2.86
N ARG A 358 -64.99 -46.87 2.87
CA ARG A 358 -65.99 -46.57 1.84
C ARG A 358 -65.61 -45.30 1.06
N ARG A 359 -65.58 -45.42 -0.27
CA ARG A 359 -65.15 -44.34 -1.18
C ARG A 359 -66.19 -43.21 -1.22
N ARG A 360 -65.79 -41.97 -0.92
CA ARG A 360 -66.39 -40.75 -1.49
C ARG A 360 -65.32 -39.69 -1.81
N ARG A 361 -64.92 -39.61 -3.08
CA ARG A 361 -64.59 -38.34 -3.75
C ARG A 361 -65.95 -37.67 -4.09
N PRO A 362 -66.10 -36.34 -4.02
CA PRO A 362 -65.61 -35.52 -5.14
C PRO A 362 -64.98 -34.17 -4.79
N LEU A 363 -64.16 -33.71 -5.74
CA LEU A 363 -63.96 -32.34 -6.23
C LEU A 363 -63.73 -31.13 -5.30
N ARG A 364 -62.69 -30.39 -5.67
CA ARG A 364 -62.38 -28.99 -5.32
C ARG A 364 -63.60 -28.07 -5.42
N ARG A 365 -63.81 -27.19 -4.44
CA ARG A 365 -64.03 -25.74 -4.66
C ARG A 365 -63.92 -24.90 -3.37
N LEU A 366 -63.49 -23.65 -3.56
CA LEU A 366 -63.78 -22.45 -2.74
C LEU A 366 -63.61 -22.55 -1.21
N ARG A 367 -62.40 -22.22 -0.74
CA ARG A 367 -62.19 -21.79 0.65
C ARG A 367 -62.44 -20.28 0.76
N ARG A 368 -63.36 -19.89 1.65
CA ARG A 368 -63.46 -18.58 2.36
C ARG A 368 -63.79 -17.31 1.56
N LEU A 369 -64.98 -16.78 1.81
CA LEU A 369 -65.31 -15.35 1.65
C LEU A 369 -66.23 -14.88 2.79
N ARG A 370 -65.68 -14.07 3.70
CA ARG A 370 -66.33 -13.08 4.62
C ARG A 370 -65.15 -12.48 5.43
N ARG A 371 -64.70 -11.24 5.21
CA ARG A 371 -65.30 -9.88 5.15
C ARG A 371 -65.22 -9.16 6.53
N CYS A 372 -65.22 -7.82 6.46
CA CYS A 372 -64.84 -6.83 7.48
C CYS A 372 -63.32 -6.62 7.59
N LEU A 373 -62.75 -5.41 7.36
CA LEU A 373 -63.33 -4.14 6.88
C LEU A 373 -62.39 -3.49 5.79
N PRO A 374 -62.45 -2.19 5.40
CA PRO A 374 -62.58 -1.81 3.98
C PRO A 374 -61.29 -1.36 3.27
N LEU A 375 -61.41 -1.16 1.94
CA LEU A 375 -60.39 -0.63 1.03
C LEU A 375 -60.14 0.88 1.24
N VAL A 376 -58.89 1.32 1.04
CA VAL A 376 -58.56 2.46 0.16
C VAL A 376 -57.26 2.15 -0.61
N ASP A 377 -57.28 2.40 -1.91
CA ASP A 377 -56.18 2.43 -2.90
C ASP A 377 -56.67 3.38 -4.03
N PRO A 378 -55.83 4.01 -4.89
CA PRO A 378 -54.37 3.97 -4.98
C PRO A 378 -53.71 5.39 -5.15
N LEU A 379 -52.47 5.41 -5.68
CA LEU A 379 -51.80 6.39 -6.58
C LEU A 379 -52.57 7.67 -7.04
N PRO A 380 -51.89 8.82 -7.36
CA PRO A 380 -50.60 8.88 -8.07
C PRO A 380 -49.65 10.08 -7.74
N LEU A 381 -48.61 10.26 -8.56
CA LEU A 381 -47.93 11.54 -8.83
C LEU A 381 -48.78 12.38 -9.82
N ASP A 382 -48.88 13.72 -9.67
CA ASP A 382 -48.41 14.68 -10.70
C ASP A 382 -48.44 16.19 -10.27
N ARG A 383 -47.61 17.00 -10.95
CA ARG A 383 -47.72 18.42 -11.38
C ARG A 383 -48.57 19.52 -10.66
N ARG A 384 -47.91 20.69 -10.58
CA ARG A 384 -48.37 22.08 -10.92
C ARG A 384 -49.26 22.84 -9.91
N ALA A 385 -49.26 24.19 -9.86
CA ALA A 385 -48.33 25.22 -10.40
C ALA A 385 -48.64 26.64 -9.86
N ARG A 386 -47.78 27.62 -10.23
CA ARG A 386 -47.92 29.09 -10.13
C ARG A 386 -47.77 29.65 -8.70
N ASP A 387 -47.18 30.83 -8.49
CA ASP A 387 -46.70 31.89 -9.42
C ASP A 387 -45.48 32.62 -8.79
N ARG A 388 -44.77 33.61 -9.36
CA ARG A 388 -44.93 34.50 -10.53
C ARG A 388 -43.52 34.94 -11.07
N HIS A 389 -43.49 36.02 -11.85
CA HIS A 389 -42.36 36.90 -12.22
C HIS A 389 -41.42 36.52 -13.38
N ARG A 390 -41.74 37.15 -14.52
CA ARG A 390 -40.97 37.56 -15.72
C ARG A 390 -41.76 38.76 -16.32
N PRO A 391 -41.33 39.49 -17.39
CA PRO A 391 -40.16 39.36 -18.28
C PRO A 391 -39.11 40.46 -17.97
N ALA A 392 -38.18 40.95 -18.82
CA ALA A 392 -37.89 40.92 -20.27
C ALA A 392 -36.35 40.95 -20.51
N ALA A 393 -35.78 40.32 -21.54
CA ALA A 393 -35.54 40.81 -22.92
C ALA A 393 -34.73 42.14 -23.02
N GLY A 394 -33.68 42.15 -23.85
CA GLY A 394 -32.81 43.32 -24.15
C GLY A 394 -33.29 44.10 -25.40
N PRO A 395 -32.42 44.75 -26.22
CA PRO A 395 -30.94 44.70 -26.24
C PRO A 395 -30.23 46.08 -26.47
N ASP A 396 -28.93 46.02 -26.79
CA ASP A 396 -28.19 46.89 -27.74
C ASP A 396 -27.41 48.16 -27.26
N ARG A 397 -26.33 48.45 -28.02
CA ARG A 397 -25.60 49.74 -28.27
C ARG A 397 -24.79 50.53 -27.19
N ARG A 398 -23.46 50.51 -27.43
CA ARG A 398 -22.56 51.67 -27.79
C ARG A 398 -21.91 52.60 -26.74
N VAL A 399 -20.61 52.90 -27.01
CA VAL A 399 -19.91 54.23 -26.91
C VAL A 399 -19.59 54.75 -25.49
N ALA A 400 -18.42 55.34 -25.16
CA ALA A 400 -17.21 55.71 -25.92
C ALA A 400 -15.93 55.85 -25.02
N ARG A 401 -14.77 56.09 -25.68
CA ARG A 401 -13.59 56.93 -25.28
C ARG A 401 -13.23 56.99 -23.77
N GLY A 402 -12.05 56.54 -23.33
CA GLY A 402 -10.74 57.18 -23.57
C GLY A 402 -10.13 57.66 -22.23
N ALA A 403 -8.88 58.11 -22.08
CA ALA A 403 -7.71 58.16 -22.96
C ALA A 403 -6.40 58.28 -22.12
N ARG A 404 -5.22 58.24 -22.78
CA ARG A 404 -3.90 58.84 -22.44
C ARG A 404 -3.58 59.16 -20.94
N GLY A 405 -2.45 58.78 -20.34
CA GLY A 405 -1.19 58.18 -20.84
C GLY A 405 0.05 58.92 -20.25
N ARG A 406 1.28 58.44 -20.55
CA ARG A 406 2.60 59.02 -20.14
C ARG A 406 2.90 58.98 -18.62
N ALA A 407 4.15 58.85 -18.14
CA ALA A 407 5.42 58.42 -18.75
C ALA A 407 6.39 57.93 -17.62
N GLY A 408 7.55 57.38 -17.99
CA GLY A 408 8.73 57.33 -17.10
C GLY A 408 9.49 58.67 -17.11
N PRO A 409 10.83 58.73 -16.90
CA PRO A 409 11.79 57.60 -16.82
C PRO A 409 12.92 57.82 -15.74
N VAL A 410 14.10 57.19 -15.91
CA VAL A 410 15.45 57.63 -15.41
C VAL A 410 15.69 57.50 -13.87
N LEU A 411 16.80 56.99 -13.31
CA LEU A 411 18.01 56.20 -13.71
C LEU A 411 18.75 55.80 -12.38
N ARG A 412 19.94 55.17 -12.21
CA ARG A 412 21.06 54.59 -13.01
C ARG A 412 21.83 53.54 -12.14
N ALA A 413 22.90 52.95 -12.70
CA ALA A 413 24.18 52.44 -12.12
C ALA A 413 24.49 52.63 -10.60
N ALA A 414 25.26 51.76 -9.91
CA ALA A 414 25.93 50.47 -10.23
C ALA A 414 26.35 49.76 -8.88
N CYS A 415 27.40 48.95 -8.62
CA CYS A 415 28.59 48.48 -9.38
C CYS A 415 29.22 47.17 -8.78
N ARG A 416 30.51 46.91 -9.09
CA ARG A 416 31.42 45.83 -8.61
C ARG A 416 32.86 46.41 -8.52
N PRO A 417 33.83 45.89 -7.72
CA PRO A 417 34.47 44.54 -7.79
C PRO A 417 34.32 43.73 -6.48
N GLN A 418 34.73 42.46 -6.28
CA GLN A 418 35.76 41.53 -6.83
C GLN A 418 37.11 41.56 -6.09
N ALA A 419 37.82 40.42 -6.08
CA ALA A 419 38.86 39.95 -5.14
C ALA A 419 38.29 39.46 -3.78
N GLU A 420 38.91 38.53 -3.05
CA GLU A 420 40.25 37.95 -3.17
C GLU A 420 40.26 36.40 -3.06
N ARG A 421 41.33 35.75 -3.57
CA ARG A 421 41.68 34.34 -3.29
C ARG A 421 43.17 34.24 -2.93
N ARG A 422 43.52 33.64 -1.78
CA ARG A 422 44.60 32.61 -1.68
C ARG A 422 44.77 32.00 -0.28
N ARG A 423 45.09 30.70 -0.29
CA ARG A 423 46.03 29.95 0.59
C ARG A 423 45.96 30.16 2.12
N LEU A 424 45.78 29.04 2.81
CA LEU A 424 46.89 28.46 3.58
C LEU A 424 46.82 26.92 3.57
N ARG A 425 47.96 26.26 3.81
CA ARG A 425 48.14 24.79 3.79
C ARG A 425 49.18 24.43 4.86
N LEU A 426 49.08 23.21 5.41
CA LEU A 426 50.07 22.51 6.25
C LEU A 426 50.36 23.07 7.65
N ARG A 427 49.93 22.33 8.69
CA ARG A 427 50.75 21.69 9.75
C ARG A 427 49.76 21.02 10.74
N SER A 428 49.64 19.70 10.95
CA SER A 428 50.58 18.58 11.17
C SER A 428 51.05 18.41 12.63
N ARG A 429 50.26 17.71 13.45
CA ARG A 429 50.62 16.75 14.53
C ARG A 429 49.30 16.24 15.13
N ALA A 430 48.96 14.96 15.13
CA ALA A 430 49.62 13.77 15.71
C ALA A 430 49.26 13.56 17.20
N LEU A 431 48.12 12.92 17.45
CA LEU A 431 47.77 12.27 18.72
C LEU A 431 47.13 10.90 18.46
N ARG A 432 47.82 9.83 18.84
CA ARG A 432 47.21 8.56 19.28
C ARG A 432 47.41 8.49 20.80
N PRO A 433 46.51 7.81 21.53
CA PRO A 433 47.04 6.61 22.20
C PRO A 433 46.10 5.40 22.23
N ARG A 434 46.75 4.22 22.22
CA ARG A 434 46.42 2.96 22.91
C ARG A 434 44.99 2.37 22.81
N HIS A 435 44.93 1.16 22.23
CA HIS A 435 43.88 0.18 22.51
C HIS A 435 43.90 -0.25 23.98
N SER A 436 42.72 -0.60 24.51
CA SER A 436 42.56 -1.69 25.47
C SER A 436 41.86 -2.87 24.78
N ARG A 437 42.29 -4.11 25.07
CA ARG A 437 41.68 -5.35 24.58
C ARG A 437 40.90 -6.02 25.71
N ALA A 438 39.60 -6.21 25.57
CA ALA A 438 38.85 -7.32 26.16
C ALA A 438 37.41 -7.36 25.58
N GLY A 439 36.86 -8.56 25.32
CA GLY A 439 35.39 -8.72 25.24
C GLY A 439 34.78 -9.40 24.00
N ARG A 440 34.99 -10.72 23.86
CA ARG A 440 34.10 -11.71 23.20
C ARG A 440 33.93 -11.66 21.67
N CYS A 441 34.13 -12.81 21.04
CA CYS A 441 33.80 -13.08 19.64
C CYS A 441 32.31 -13.47 19.47
N VAL A 442 31.66 -12.95 18.42
CA VAL A 442 30.45 -13.56 17.80
C VAL A 442 30.48 -13.33 16.28
N ASP A 443 30.31 -14.41 15.50
CA ASP A 443 29.85 -14.48 14.10
C ASP A 443 30.46 -13.60 13.00
N GLY A 444 31.79 -13.62 12.84
CA GLY A 444 32.41 -13.22 11.56
C GLY A 444 31.94 -14.08 10.37
N ARG A 445 31.80 -15.40 10.58
CA ARG A 445 31.47 -16.39 9.52
C ARG A 445 30.17 -16.10 8.78
N ALA A 446 29.16 -15.55 9.46
CA ALA A 446 27.88 -15.21 8.83
C ALA A 446 28.01 -14.01 7.87
N ALA A 447 28.79 -12.99 8.25
CA ALA A 447 29.08 -11.85 7.39
C ALA A 447 29.94 -12.25 6.17
N ASP A 448 30.89 -13.18 6.34
CA ASP A 448 31.71 -13.68 5.24
C ASP A 448 30.96 -14.64 4.31
N ALA A 449 30.00 -15.42 4.82
CA ALA A 449 29.08 -16.19 3.99
C ALA A 449 28.20 -15.27 3.12
N LEU A 450 27.65 -14.19 3.69
CA LEU A 450 26.86 -13.20 2.95
C LEU A 450 27.70 -12.45 1.90
N ARG A 451 28.92 -12.03 2.24
CA ARG A 451 29.88 -11.44 1.29
C ARG A 451 30.21 -12.41 0.14
N SER A 452 30.44 -13.68 0.46
CA SER A 452 30.75 -14.73 -0.52
C SER A 452 29.58 -15.03 -1.46
N ALA A 453 28.35 -15.08 -0.93
CA ALA A 453 27.13 -15.26 -1.70
C ALA A 453 26.90 -14.08 -2.67
N ALA A 454 27.02 -12.84 -2.20
CA ALA A 454 26.93 -11.65 -3.06
C ALA A 454 27.99 -11.67 -4.17
N ALA A 455 29.24 -12.00 -3.83
CA ALA A 455 30.32 -12.14 -4.81
C ALA A 455 30.10 -13.31 -5.80
N ALA A 456 29.38 -14.37 -5.43
CA ALA A 456 28.99 -15.44 -6.33
C ALA A 456 27.89 -15.00 -7.32
N VAL A 457 26.87 -14.27 -6.85
CA VAL A 457 25.81 -13.70 -7.70
C VAL A 457 26.39 -12.71 -8.71
N VAL A 458 27.21 -11.76 -8.28
CA VAL A 458 27.87 -10.78 -9.18
C VAL A 458 28.75 -11.46 -10.23
N ARG A 459 29.44 -12.56 -9.87
CA ARG A 459 30.22 -13.36 -10.84
C ARG A 459 29.32 -14.08 -11.86
N ARG A 460 28.19 -14.67 -11.44
CA ARG A 460 27.22 -15.30 -12.35
C ARG A 460 26.60 -14.29 -13.33
N VAL A 461 26.19 -13.11 -12.86
CA VAL A 461 25.65 -12.04 -13.72
C VAL A 461 26.68 -11.58 -14.75
N ARG A 462 27.94 -11.35 -14.33
CA ARG A 462 29.04 -10.99 -15.25
C ARG A 462 29.36 -12.09 -16.26
N ALA A 463 29.23 -13.37 -15.89
CA ALA A 463 29.41 -14.49 -16.81
C ALA A 463 28.28 -14.55 -17.88
N ALA A 464 27.01 -14.40 -17.47
CA ALA A 464 25.87 -14.36 -18.38
C ALA A 464 25.91 -13.17 -19.36
N GLY A 465 26.37 -11.99 -18.90
CA GLY A 465 26.61 -10.85 -19.80
C GLY A 465 27.69 -11.12 -20.85
N ARG A 466 28.76 -11.86 -20.48
CA ARG A 466 29.84 -12.25 -21.41
C ARG A 466 29.38 -13.31 -22.42
N SER A 467 28.57 -14.28 -22.04
CA SER A 467 28.02 -15.27 -22.98
C SER A 467 27.04 -14.64 -23.98
N ARG A 468 26.13 -13.77 -23.52
CA ARG A 468 25.22 -13.01 -24.41
C ARG A 468 25.97 -12.14 -25.43
N ARG A 469 27.08 -11.48 -25.04
CA ARG A 469 27.95 -10.75 -26.00
C ARG A 469 28.62 -11.69 -27.01
N ARG A 470 29.15 -12.84 -26.59
CA ARG A 470 29.76 -13.82 -27.52
C ARG A 470 28.73 -14.44 -28.48
N ALA A 471 27.48 -14.64 -28.07
CA ALA A 471 26.41 -15.10 -28.94
C ALA A 471 26.06 -14.08 -30.03
N ARG A 472 25.95 -12.79 -29.69
CA ARG A 472 25.66 -11.72 -30.68
C ARG A 472 26.74 -11.55 -31.76
N HIS A 473 28.00 -11.88 -31.46
CA HIS A 473 29.10 -11.88 -32.45
C HIS A 473 29.22 -13.17 -33.28
N ARG A 474 28.27 -14.12 -33.18
CA ARG A 474 28.27 -15.38 -33.94
C ARG A 474 27.05 -15.60 -34.84
N LEU A 475 26.22 -14.57 -35.04
CA LEU A 475 25.20 -14.60 -36.08
C LEU A 475 25.86 -14.34 -37.45
N PRO A 476 25.72 -15.23 -38.45
CA PRO A 476 26.21 -14.96 -39.79
C PRO A 476 25.38 -13.83 -40.42
N ARG A 477 26.04 -12.96 -41.19
CA ARG A 477 25.31 -12.09 -42.13
C ARG A 477 24.61 -13.00 -43.15
N ARG A 478 23.29 -12.87 -43.28
CA ARG A 478 22.58 -13.27 -44.48
C ARG A 478 22.52 -12.06 -45.39
N ASP A 479 22.93 -12.23 -46.63
CA ASP A 479 22.84 -11.18 -47.64
C ASP A 479 21.36 -10.89 -47.96
N ALA A 480 21.04 -9.61 -48.12
CA ALA A 480 19.74 -9.17 -48.59
C ALA A 480 19.83 -8.95 -50.10
N GLY A 481 19.16 -9.80 -50.87
CA GLY A 481 19.12 -9.73 -52.32
C GLY A 481 17.76 -10.17 -52.85
N ARG A 482 17.14 -9.26 -53.64
CA ARG A 482 15.73 -9.23 -54.04
C ARG A 482 14.78 -8.79 -52.92
#